data_AF-A0A7Z2T7I6-F1
#
_entry.id   AF-A0A7Z2T7I6-F1
#
_cell.length_a   1.000
_cell.length_b   1.000
_cell.length_c   1.000
_cell.angle_alpha   90.00
_cell.angle_beta   90.00
_cell.angle_gamma   90.00
#
_symmetry.space_group_name_H-M   'P 1'
#
loop_
_entity.id
_entity.type
_entity.pdbx_description
1 polymer ?
#
loop_
_entity_poly.entity_id
_entity_poly.type
_entity_poly.pdbx_seq_one_letter_code
_entity_poly.pdbx_strand_id
1 'polypeptide(L)'
;MVDNRLSQYQVNSLRELLQLSEDDLSFLVKNIEYQLNGLGGLPIDDSGSIDLTQETSNHPKEMREILDEIAKSAKKLCNLVTRYDAKTDRTLDIGSHYFRLPPSKVEPNGVKHFECIRVHDFLQELVSKAELESDYHATFVKAKSQNVVAKIYQAWNWAYPSAADNMIKFSSNNQFINMVAIVTGWDAELARKNVGNFLTRN
;
A
#
# COMPACT_ATOMS: atom_id res chain seq x y z
N MET A 1 -12.60 9.71 -17.46
CA MET A 1 -12.46 8.34 -17.98
C MET A 1 -12.59 7.41 -16.78
N VAL A 2 -13.23 6.25 -16.91
CA VAL A 2 -13.30 5.26 -15.82
C VAL A 2 -12.15 4.29 -16.05
N ASP A 3 -11.17 4.33 -15.15
CA ASP A 3 -9.91 3.59 -15.25
C ASP A 3 -10.06 2.17 -14.67
N ASN A 4 -10.92 2.01 -13.66
CA ASN A 4 -11.19 0.72 -13.00
C ASN A 4 -12.47 0.09 -13.52
N ARG A 5 -12.37 -0.65 -14.64
CA ARG A 5 -13.51 -1.38 -15.22
C ARG A 5 -13.51 -2.84 -14.79
N LEU A 6 -14.68 -3.40 -14.52
CA LEU A 6 -14.83 -4.83 -14.27
C LEU A 6 -14.70 -5.59 -15.59
N SER A 7 -13.98 -6.69 -15.57
CA SER A 7 -13.89 -7.56 -16.76
C SER A 7 -15.24 -8.21 -17.05
N GLN A 8 -15.40 -8.69 -18.29
CA GLN A 8 -16.58 -9.47 -18.67
C GLN A 8 -16.77 -10.72 -17.79
N TYR A 9 -15.67 -11.32 -17.34
CA TYR A 9 -15.70 -12.45 -16.41
C TYR A 9 -16.33 -12.03 -15.07
N GLN A 10 -15.83 -10.96 -14.45
CA GLN A 10 -16.35 -10.45 -13.18
C GLN A 10 -17.83 -10.07 -13.31
N VAL A 11 -18.24 -9.42 -14.40
CA VAL A 11 -19.64 -9.07 -14.67
C VAL A 11 -20.52 -10.31 -14.79
N ASN A 12 -20.06 -11.36 -15.49
CA ASN A 12 -20.80 -12.62 -15.61
C ASN A 12 -20.95 -13.33 -14.26
N SER A 13 -19.89 -13.38 -13.45
CA SER A 13 -19.95 -13.95 -12.09
C SER A 13 -20.90 -13.17 -11.18
N LEU A 14 -20.96 -11.84 -11.29
CA LEU A 14 -21.93 -11.02 -10.57
C LEU A 14 -23.37 -11.32 -11.00
N ARG A 15 -23.61 -11.51 -12.30
CA ARG A 15 -24.93 -11.91 -12.83
C ARG A 15 -25.40 -13.21 -12.20
N GLU A 16 -24.55 -14.22 -12.17
CA GLU A 16 -24.85 -15.53 -11.60
C GLU A 16 -25.10 -15.47 -10.09
N LEU A 17 -24.31 -14.66 -9.36
CA LEU A 17 -24.41 -14.51 -7.92
C LEU A 17 -25.69 -13.77 -7.48
N LEU A 18 -26.02 -12.68 -8.17
CA LEU A 18 -27.04 -11.73 -7.72
C LEU A 18 -28.40 -11.94 -8.38
N GLN A 19 -28.44 -12.59 -9.55
CA GLN A 19 -29.67 -12.85 -10.32
C GLN A 19 -30.52 -11.59 -10.54
N LEU A 20 -29.85 -10.45 -10.71
CA LEU A 20 -30.48 -9.16 -11.00
C LEU A 20 -30.95 -9.08 -12.44
N SER A 21 -31.87 -8.16 -12.72
CA SER A 21 -32.19 -7.78 -14.10
C SER A 21 -30.96 -7.16 -14.79
N GLU A 22 -30.89 -7.19 -16.12
CA GLU A 22 -29.76 -6.60 -16.86
C GLU A 22 -29.59 -5.10 -16.55
N ASP A 23 -30.69 -4.37 -16.38
CA ASP A 23 -30.64 -2.94 -16.07
C ASP A 23 -30.08 -2.69 -14.65
N ASP A 24 -30.52 -3.46 -13.67
CA ASP A 24 -30.05 -3.35 -12.28
C ASP A 24 -28.58 -3.79 -12.15
N LEU A 25 -28.20 -4.87 -12.85
CA LEU A 25 -26.81 -5.32 -12.90
C LEU A 25 -25.93 -4.27 -13.57
N SER A 26 -26.36 -3.69 -14.69
CA SER A 26 -25.62 -2.63 -15.39
C SER A 26 -25.43 -1.40 -14.49
N PHE A 27 -26.46 -1.03 -13.73
CA PHE A 27 -26.38 0.08 -12.79
C PHE A 27 -25.41 -0.21 -11.63
N LEU A 28 -25.48 -1.40 -11.03
CA LEU A 28 -24.57 -1.84 -9.97
C LEU A 28 -23.11 -1.83 -10.45
N VAL A 29 -22.83 -2.43 -11.62
CA VAL A 29 -21.48 -2.49 -12.19
C VAL A 29 -20.93 -1.08 -12.40
N LYS A 30 -21.67 -0.20 -13.09
CA LYS A 30 -21.24 1.19 -13.31
C LYS A 30 -20.97 1.94 -12.01
N ASN A 31 -21.79 1.70 -10.99
CA ASN A 31 -21.61 2.34 -9.69
C ASN A 31 -20.37 1.80 -8.97
N ILE A 32 -20.12 0.48 -8.99
CA ILE A 32 -18.88 -0.11 -8.46
C ILE A 32 -17.67 0.53 -9.14
N GLU A 33 -17.63 0.53 -10.47
CA GLU A 33 -16.52 1.10 -11.24
C GLU A 33 -16.30 2.58 -10.91
N TYR A 34 -17.38 3.38 -10.82
CA TYR A 34 -17.31 4.78 -10.43
C TYR A 34 -16.74 4.98 -9.02
N GLN A 35 -17.21 4.22 -8.04
CA GLN A 35 -16.74 4.30 -6.66
C GLN A 35 -15.27 3.90 -6.53
N LEU A 36 -14.86 2.84 -7.24
CA LEU A 36 -13.48 2.37 -7.27
C LEU A 36 -12.55 3.35 -7.99
N ASN A 37 -13.03 4.12 -8.97
CA ASN A 37 -12.22 5.13 -9.66
C ASN A 37 -11.67 6.21 -8.71
N GLY A 38 -12.35 6.46 -7.59
CA GLY A 38 -11.86 7.35 -6.53
C GLY A 38 -10.60 6.85 -5.80
N LEU A 39 -10.14 5.62 -6.08
CA LEU A 39 -8.93 5.03 -5.50
C LEU A 39 -7.70 5.11 -6.42
N GLY A 40 -7.83 5.76 -7.59
CA GLY A 40 -6.83 5.70 -8.66
C GLY A 40 -6.81 4.33 -9.36
N GLY A 41 -5.82 4.08 -10.22
CA GLY A 41 -5.71 2.81 -10.96
C GLY A 41 -5.52 1.60 -10.04
N LEU A 42 -6.37 0.59 -10.21
CA LEU A 42 -6.31 -0.69 -9.50
C LEU A 42 -5.55 -1.74 -10.33
N PRO A 43 -4.91 -2.74 -9.67
CA PRO A 43 -4.27 -3.84 -10.37
C PRO A 43 -5.28 -4.63 -11.20
N ILE A 44 -4.86 -5.06 -12.38
CA ILE A 44 -5.61 -5.94 -13.27
C ILE A 44 -4.76 -7.17 -13.62
N ASP A 45 -5.41 -8.31 -13.79
CA ASP A 45 -4.77 -9.54 -14.26
C ASP A 45 -4.67 -9.60 -15.79
N ASP A 46 -4.07 -10.68 -16.31
CA ASP A 46 -3.93 -10.92 -17.76
C ASP A 46 -5.28 -11.05 -18.48
N SER A 47 -6.36 -11.33 -17.76
CA SER A 47 -7.73 -11.37 -18.28
C SER A 47 -8.42 -10.00 -18.30
N GLY A 48 -7.75 -8.97 -17.78
CA GLY A 48 -8.29 -7.62 -17.60
C GLY A 48 -9.24 -7.50 -16.41
N SER A 49 -9.28 -8.49 -15.51
CA SER A 49 -10.07 -8.45 -14.28
C SER A 49 -9.35 -7.67 -13.21
N ILE A 50 -10.08 -6.87 -12.42
CA ILE A 50 -9.52 -6.28 -11.22
C ILE A 50 -9.17 -7.41 -10.26
N ASP A 51 -7.88 -7.53 -9.97
CA ASP A 51 -7.38 -8.55 -9.07
C ASP A 51 -6.37 -7.91 -8.11
N LEU A 52 -6.84 -7.67 -6.88
CA LEU A 52 -6.04 -7.12 -5.78
C LEU A 52 -5.13 -8.17 -5.15
N THR A 53 -5.18 -9.43 -5.61
CA THR A 53 -4.19 -10.47 -5.30
C THR A 53 -3.04 -10.47 -6.29
N GLN A 54 -3.23 -9.91 -7.50
CA GLN A 54 -2.12 -9.65 -8.41
C GLN A 54 -1.09 -8.87 -7.62
N GLU A 55 0.12 -9.43 -7.60
CA GLU A 55 1.32 -8.71 -7.25
C GLU A 55 1.49 -7.63 -8.32
N THR A 56 0.75 -6.52 -8.19
CA THR A 56 1.28 -5.25 -8.66
C THR A 56 2.66 -5.17 -8.04
N SER A 57 3.69 -5.02 -8.86
CA SER A 57 5.09 -4.85 -8.51
C SER A 57 5.29 -3.80 -7.39
N ASN A 58 4.98 -4.21 -6.18
CA ASN A 58 4.82 -3.46 -4.95
C ASN A 58 4.70 -4.56 -3.89
N HIS A 59 5.82 -5.18 -3.50
CA HIS A 59 5.87 -6.15 -2.41
C HIS A 59 5.94 -5.39 -1.08
N PRO A 60 4.84 -4.91 -0.47
CA PRO A 60 4.92 -3.93 0.61
C PRO A 60 5.27 -4.63 1.93
N LYS A 61 5.23 -5.97 1.94
CA LYS A 61 5.72 -6.81 3.04
C LYS A 61 7.23 -7.05 2.90
N GLU A 62 7.69 -7.51 1.75
CA GLU A 62 9.13 -7.70 1.49
C GLU A 62 9.89 -6.38 1.59
N MET A 63 9.37 -5.30 1.00
CA MET A 63 9.95 -3.96 1.14
C MET A 63 9.96 -3.49 2.59
N ARG A 64 8.91 -3.80 3.37
CA ARG A 64 8.90 -3.50 4.81
C ARG A 64 9.95 -4.31 5.56
N GLU A 65 10.09 -5.60 5.26
CA GLU A 65 11.09 -6.47 5.87
C GLU A 65 12.51 -5.98 5.54
N ILE A 66 12.75 -5.56 4.30
CA ILE A 66 14.01 -4.93 3.86
C ILE A 66 14.25 -3.61 4.61
N LEU A 67 13.26 -2.72 4.68
CA LEU A 67 13.38 -1.43 5.36
C LEU A 67 13.62 -1.61 6.87
N ASP A 68 12.95 -2.58 7.50
CA ASP A 68 13.18 -2.96 8.90
C ASP A 68 14.59 -3.52 9.10
N GLU A 69 15.10 -4.33 8.16
CA GLU A 69 16.46 -4.85 8.19
C GLU A 69 17.50 -3.74 8.05
N ILE A 70 17.27 -2.78 7.15
CA ILE A 70 18.09 -1.57 7.00
C ILE A 70 18.12 -0.78 8.30
N ALA A 71 16.96 -0.48 8.90
CA ALA A 71 16.87 0.28 10.14
C ALA A 71 17.58 -0.44 11.30
N LYS A 72 17.39 -1.76 11.45
CA LYS A 72 18.07 -2.56 12.48
C LYS A 72 19.59 -2.56 12.29
N SER A 73 20.06 -2.73 11.06
CA SER A 73 21.49 -2.75 10.74
C SER A 73 22.13 -1.38 10.95
N ALA A 74 21.48 -0.30 10.53
CA ALA A 74 21.93 1.07 10.74
C ALA A 74 21.97 1.43 12.24
N LYS A 75 20.96 1.04 13.04
CA LYS A 75 20.97 1.19 14.52
C LYS A 75 22.15 0.46 15.17
N LYS A 76 22.45 -0.77 14.74
CA LYS A 76 23.62 -1.53 15.24
C LYS A 76 24.92 -0.79 14.92
N LEU A 77 25.07 -0.28 13.70
CA LEU A 77 26.26 0.45 13.29
C LEU A 77 26.39 1.79 14.03
N CYS A 78 25.29 2.51 14.22
CA CYS A 78 25.23 3.75 14.99
C CYS A 78 25.74 3.55 16.44
N ASN A 79 25.35 2.45 17.08
CA ASN A 79 25.85 2.08 18.41
C ASN A 79 27.37 1.79 18.41
N LEU A 80 27.91 1.19 17.36
CA LEU A 80 29.34 0.93 17.23
C LEU A 80 30.14 2.22 17.04
N VAL A 81 29.65 3.12 16.16
CA VAL A 81 30.25 4.44 15.92
C VAL A 81 30.26 5.26 17.21
N THR A 82 29.13 5.31 17.93
CA THR A 82 29.04 6.03 19.21
C THR A 82 30.05 5.50 20.24
N ARG A 83 30.26 4.17 20.29
CA ARG A 83 31.28 3.57 21.17
C ARG A 83 32.71 3.87 20.72
N TYR A 84 32.95 3.97 19.41
CA TYR A 84 34.23 4.37 18.86
C TYR A 84 34.53 5.82 19.23
N ASP A 85 33.62 6.75 18.91
CA ASP A 85 33.74 8.18 19.21
C ASP A 85 33.85 8.47 20.73
N ALA A 86 33.29 7.61 21.58
CA ALA A 86 33.47 7.74 23.03
C ALA A 86 34.84 7.23 23.53
N LYS A 87 35.51 6.36 22.77
CA LYS A 87 36.82 5.76 23.11
C LYS A 87 37.99 6.48 22.45
N THR A 88 37.73 7.16 21.34
CA THR A 88 38.70 7.96 20.62
C THR A 88 38.20 9.40 20.69
N ASP A 89 39.02 10.38 21.10
CA ASP A 89 38.65 11.82 21.07
C ASP A 89 38.53 12.37 19.63
N ARG A 90 37.99 11.58 18.71
CA ARG A 90 37.85 11.82 17.28
C ARG A 90 36.50 11.26 16.85
N THR A 91 35.76 12.06 16.11
CA THR A 91 34.53 11.65 15.44
C THR A 91 34.85 10.91 14.15
N LEU A 92 34.10 9.85 13.87
CA LEU A 92 34.15 9.21 12.57
C LEU A 92 33.35 10.04 11.55
N ASP A 93 34.07 10.61 10.58
CA ASP A 93 33.53 11.52 9.57
C ASP A 93 33.84 11.04 8.15
N ILE A 94 32.91 11.26 7.22
CA ILE A 94 33.09 11.00 5.79
C ILE A 94 33.12 12.33 5.03
N GLY A 95 34.21 12.57 4.29
CA GLY A 95 34.33 13.76 3.45
C GLY A 95 33.43 13.70 2.21
N SER A 96 32.79 14.82 1.89
CA SER A 96 31.92 15.00 0.70
C SER A 96 32.62 14.68 -0.63
N HIS A 97 33.95 14.82 -0.69
CA HIS A 97 34.76 14.45 -1.85
C HIS A 97 34.63 12.96 -2.22
N TYR A 98 34.38 12.06 -1.27
CA TYR A 98 34.17 10.63 -1.55
C TYR A 98 32.88 10.36 -2.33
N PHE A 99 31.92 11.28 -2.26
CA PHE A 99 30.64 11.21 -2.98
C PHE A 99 30.66 11.97 -4.31
N ARG A 100 31.85 12.36 -4.79
CA ARG A 100 32.04 13.18 -6.00
C ARG A 100 31.28 14.52 -5.95
N LEU A 101 31.04 15.04 -4.76
CA LEU A 101 30.43 16.36 -4.58
C LEU A 101 31.46 17.45 -4.89
N PRO A 102 31.02 18.59 -5.44
CA PRO A 102 31.92 19.73 -5.66
C PRO A 102 32.45 20.26 -4.32
N PRO A 103 33.65 20.86 -4.32
CA PRO A 103 34.17 21.50 -3.11
C PRO A 103 33.27 22.63 -2.67
N SER A 104 33.07 22.77 -1.35
CA SER A 104 32.28 23.86 -0.78
C SER A 104 32.98 25.22 -0.91
N LYS A 105 34.31 25.20 -1.01
CA LYS A 105 35.13 26.39 -1.24
C LYS A 105 36.39 26.04 -2.02
N VAL A 106 36.76 26.88 -2.97
CA VAL A 106 38.06 26.82 -3.66
C VAL A 106 38.79 28.12 -3.37
N GLU A 107 39.98 28.03 -2.80
CA GLU A 107 40.82 29.19 -2.53
C GLU A 107 41.53 29.70 -3.79
N PRO A 108 41.95 30.98 -3.83
CA PRO A 108 42.67 31.54 -4.98
C PRO A 108 43.96 30.81 -5.37
N ASN A 109 44.58 30.10 -4.43
CA ASN A 109 45.76 29.25 -4.63
C ASN A 109 45.42 27.85 -5.20
N GLY A 110 44.14 27.56 -5.45
CA GLY A 110 43.65 26.27 -5.95
C GLY A 110 43.32 25.22 -4.89
N VAL A 111 43.47 25.51 -3.59
CA VAL A 111 43.12 24.57 -2.51
C VAL A 111 41.61 24.39 -2.45
N LYS A 112 41.16 23.13 -2.46
CA LYS A 112 39.76 22.73 -2.43
C LYS A 112 39.36 22.27 -1.03
N HIS A 113 38.35 22.91 -0.47
CA HIS A 113 37.75 22.54 0.80
C HIS A 113 36.48 21.73 0.56
N PHE A 114 36.32 20.68 1.36
CA PHE A 114 35.19 19.77 1.30
C PHE A 114 34.54 19.71 2.67
N GLU A 115 33.22 19.64 2.69
CA GLU A 115 32.46 19.39 3.93
C GLU A 115 32.62 17.93 4.36
N CYS A 116 32.40 17.68 5.65
CA CYS A 116 32.37 16.34 6.22
C CYS A 116 30.98 16.06 6.78
N ILE A 117 30.55 14.81 6.66
CA ILE A 117 29.31 14.31 7.26
C ILE A 117 29.70 13.39 8.41
N ARG A 118 29.16 13.66 9.60
CA ARG A 118 29.31 12.77 10.75
C ARG A 118 28.60 11.45 10.46
N VAL A 119 29.31 10.33 10.60
CA VAL A 119 28.75 9.01 10.30
C VAL A 119 27.54 8.72 11.19
N HIS A 120 27.59 9.14 12.45
CA HIS A 120 26.47 9.02 13.38
C HIS A 120 25.18 9.68 12.84
N ASP A 121 25.27 10.94 12.41
CA ASP A 121 24.13 11.72 11.94
C ASP A 121 23.56 11.12 10.64
N PHE A 122 24.43 10.69 9.72
CA PHE A 122 24.01 9.99 8.51
C PHE A 122 23.23 8.70 8.80
N LEU A 123 23.70 7.89 9.75
CA LEU A 123 23.02 6.64 10.13
C LEU A 123 21.68 6.90 10.81
N GLN A 124 21.56 7.95 11.62
CA GLN A 124 20.28 8.34 12.22
C GLN A 124 19.25 8.79 11.17
N GLU A 125 19.69 9.56 10.18
CA GLU A 125 18.84 9.98 9.05
C GLU A 125 18.36 8.76 8.24
N LEU A 126 19.25 7.80 7.98
CA LEU A 126 18.92 6.56 7.28
C LEU A 126 17.89 5.72 8.06
N VAL A 127 18.04 5.60 9.38
CA VAL A 127 17.06 4.93 10.24
C VAL A 127 15.70 5.61 10.14
N SER A 128 15.65 6.93 10.30
CA SER A 128 14.41 7.70 10.29
C SER A 128 13.67 7.57 8.96
N LYS A 129 14.40 7.62 7.84
CA LYS A 129 13.82 7.40 6.51
C LYS A 129 13.32 5.98 6.31
N ALA A 130 14.08 4.98 6.73
CA ALA A 130 13.67 3.58 6.59
C ALA A 130 12.38 3.28 7.38
N GLU A 131 12.26 3.84 8.60
CA GLU A 131 11.05 3.70 9.42
C GLU A 131 9.84 4.42 8.81
N LEU A 132 10.02 5.64 8.29
CA LEU A 132 8.96 6.40 7.63
C LEU A 132 8.39 5.66 6.40
N GLU A 133 9.25 5.15 5.53
CA GLU A 133 8.84 4.40 4.34
C GLU A 133 8.20 3.04 4.72
N SER A 134 8.71 2.39 5.78
CA SER A 134 8.14 1.15 6.32
C SER A 134 6.68 1.37 6.79
N ASP A 135 6.43 2.47 7.50
CA ASP A 135 5.10 2.87 7.98
C ASP A 135 4.13 3.25 6.85
N TYR A 136 4.63 3.88 5.78
CA TYR A 136 3.86 4.14 4.56
C TYR A 136 3.36 2.82 3.96
N HIS A 137 4.23 1.83 3.79
CA HIS A 137 3.86 0.50 3.29
C HIS A 137 2.92 -0.26 4.25
N ALA A 138 3.02 -0.03 5.57
CA ALA A 138 2.11 -0.59 6.56
C ALA A 138 0.70 -0.03 6.48
N THR A 139 0.58 1.27 6.35
CA THR A 139 -0.69 1.98 6.35
C THR A 139 -1.41 1.84 5.02
N PHE A 140 -0.68 1.89 3.91
CA PHE A 140 -1.24 1.81 2.56
C PHE A 140 -1.97 0.47 2.31
N VAL A 141 -1.40 -0.67 2.71
CA VAL A 141 -2.01 -1.99 2.46
C VAL A 141 -3.29 -2.22 3.27
N LYS A 142 -3.28 -1.86 4.56
CA LYS A 142 -4.43 -2.12 5.46
C LYS A 142 -5.58 -1.12 5.23
N ALA A 143 -5.28 0.14 4.95
CA ALA A 143 -6.28 1.16 4.65
C ALA A 143 -6.91 0.96 3.26
N LYS A 144 -6.14 0.51 2.25
CA LYS A 144 -6.64 0.29 0.89
C LYS A 144 -7.68 -0.82 0.83
N SER A 145 -7.47 -1.98 1.49
CA SER A 145 -8.46 -3.07 1.49
C SER A 145 -9.79 -2.68 2.15
N GLN A 146 -9.75 -1.94 3.25
CA GLN A 146 -10.96 -1.47 3.93
C GLN A 146 -11.69 -0.39 3.11
N ASN A 147 -10.93 0.51 2.50
CA ASN A 147 -11.50 1.57 1.66
C ASN A 147 -12.14 0.98 0.39
N VAL A 148 -11.52 -0.03 -0.24
CA VAL A 148 -12.12 -0.79 -1.35
C VAL A 148 -13.45 -1.41 -0.92
N VAL A 149 -13.49 -2.10 0.22
CA VAL A 149 -14.74 -2.69 0.73
C VAL A 149 -15.79 -1.61 0.99
N ALA A 150 -15.40 -0.47 1.56
CA ALA A 150 -16.32 0.65 1.79
C ALA A 150 -16.91 1.21 0.48
N LYS A 151 -16.09 1.33 -0.58
CA LYS A 151 -16.53 1.76 -1.91
C LYS A 151 -17.49 0.77 -2.56
N ILE A 152 -17.20 -0.53 -2.45
CA ILE A 152 -18.11 -1.59 -2.92
C ILE A 152 -19.41 -1.59 -2.12
N TYR A 153 -19.34 -1.40 -0.81
CA TYR A 153 -20.51 -1.31 0.07
C TYR A 153 -21.40 -0.10 -0.26
N GLN A 154 -20.80 1.06 -0.56
CA GLN A 154 -21.54 2.24 -1.03
C GLN A 154 -22.26 1.95 -2.35
N ALA A 155 -21.59 1.30 -3.30
CA ALA A 155 -22.21 0.92 -4.57
C ALA A 155 -23.36 -0.07 -4.37
N TRP A 156 -23.17 -1.07 -3.51
CA TRP A 156 -24.17 -2.06 -3.12
C TRP A 156 -25.43 -1.42 -2.53
N ASN A 157 -25.27 -0.56 -1.53
CA ASN A 157 -26.40 0.09 -0.85
C ASN A 157 -27.24 0.95 -1.79
N TRP A 158 -26.59 1.57 -2.78
CA TRP A 158 -27.28 2.44 -3.73
C TRP A 158 -27.98 1.68 -4.85
N ALA A 159 -27.32 0.65 -5.38
CA ALA A 159 -27.87 -0.13 -6.50
C ALA A 159 -28.80 -1.26 -6.06
N TYR A 160 -28.70 -1.70 -4.80
CA TYR A 160 -29.51 -2.80 -4.28
C TYR A 160 -30.01 -2.57 -2.85
N PRO A 161 -30.86 -1.53 -2.61
CA PRO A 161 -31.29 -1.13 -1.26
C PRO A 161 -32.00 -2.25 -0.49
N SER A 162 -32.83 -3.04 -1.18
CA SER A 162 -33.61 -4.13 -0.57
C SER A 162 -32.76 -5.27 0.01
N ALA A 163 -31.54 -5.47 -0.50
CA ALA A 163 -30.59 -6.42 0.07
C ALA A 163 -29.57 -5.76 1.01
N ALA A 164 -29.36 -4.45 0.89
CA ALA A 164 -28.57 -3.67 1.84
C ALA A 164 -29.20 -3.61 3.25
N ASP A 165 -30.53 -3.68 3.32
CA ASP A 165 -31.28 -3.75 4.58
C ASP A 165 -31.08 -5.08 5.33
N ASN A 166 -30.57 -6.12 4.66
CA ASN A 166 -30.25 -7.38 5.30
C ASN A 166 -28.88 -7.29 5.98
N MET A 167 -28.85 -7.57 7.30
CA MET A 167 -27.60 -7.62 8.06
C MET A 167 -26.60 -8.57 7.39
N ILE A 168 -25.41 -8.07 7.05
CA ILE A 168 -24.34 -8.88 6.45
C ILE A 168 -23.90 -9.92 7.49
N LYS A 169 -24.31 -11.17 7.28
CA LYS A 169 -23.89 -12.32 8.10
C LYS A 169 -22.49 -12.77 7.66
N PHE A 170 -21.62 -13.07 8.62
CA PHE A 170 -20.25 -13.56 8.38
C PHE A 170 -20.18 -15.04 7.95
N SER A 171 -21.00 -15.43 6.98
CA SER A 171 -20.94 -16.76 6.35
C SER A 171 -20.31 -16.67 4.97
N SER A 172 -19.68 -17.75 4.52
CA SER A 172 -19.15 -17.91 3.16
C SER A 172 -20.24 -17.88 2.07
N ASN A 173 -21.51 -18.04 2.45
CA ASN A 173 -22.65 -17.97 1.55
C ASN A 173 -23.27 -16.56 1.48
N ASN A 174 -22.64 -15.55 2.08
CA ASN A 174 -23.15 -14.19 2.05
C ASN A 174 -22.90 -13.55 0.68
N GLN A 175 -23.97 -13.03 0.05
CA GLN A 175 -23.91 -12.43 -1.28
C GLN A 175 -22.97 -11.21 -1.36
N PHE A 176 -22.92 -10.37 -0.32
CA PHE A 176 -22.04 -9.21 -0.31
C PHE A 176 -20.55 -9.63 -0.22
N ILE A 177 -20.23 -10.61 0.63
CA ILE A 177 -18.87 -11.15 0.73
C ILE A 177 -18.41 -11.76 -0.61
N ASN A 178 -19.29 -12.53 -1.26
CA ASN A 178 -18.98 -13.15 -2.54
C ASN A 178 -18.88 -12.11 -3.68
N MET A 179 -19.66 -11.02 -3.62
CA MET A 179 -19.49 -9.90 -4.54
C MET A 179 -18.14 -9.22 -4.34
N VAL A 180 -17.74 -8.95 -3.08
CA VAL A 180 -16.41 -8.38 -2.80
C VAL A 180 -15.32 -9.28 -3.35
N ALA A 181 -15.39 -10.60 -3.12
CA ALA A 181 -14.44 -11.56 -3.69
C ALA A 181 -14.36 -11.48 -5.21
N ILE A 182 -15.49 -11.44 -5.92
CA ILE A 182 -15.55 -11.32 -7.39
C ILE A 182 -14.91 -10.01 -7.85
N VAL A 183 -15.25 -8.88 -7.23
CA VAL A 183 -14.78 -7.53 -7.64
C VAL A 183 -13.29 -7.34 -7.38
N THR A 184 -12.74 -7.95 -6.32
CA THR A 184 -11.36 -7.73 -5.91
C THR A 184 -10.40 -8.87 -6.27
N GLY A 185 -10.88 -9.98 -6.82
CA GLY A 185 -10.08 -11.19 -7.06
C GLY A 185 -9.67 -11.92 -5.77
N TRP A 186 -10.19 -11.52 -4.60
CA TRP A 186 -9.86 -12.19 -3.34
C TRP A 186 -10.58 -13.53 -3.24
N ASP A 187 -9.97 -14.48 -2.54
CA ASP A 187 -10.72 -15.65 -2.08
C ASP A 187 -11.82 -15.25 -1.06
N ALA A 188 -12.79 -16.15 -0.88
CA ALA A 188 -13.94 -15.90 0.00
C ALA A 188 -13.55 -15.68 1.48
N GLU A 189 -12.44 -16.26 1.95
CA GLU A 189 -11.99 -16.08 3.33
C GLU A 189 -11.37 -14.70 3.55
N LEU A 190 -10.53 -14.25 2.63
CA LEU A 190 -9.91 -12.92 2.64
C LEU A 190 -10.97 -11.82 2.48
N ALA A 191 -11.92 -12.01 1.56
CA ALA A 191 -13.06 -11.11 1.42
C ALA A 191 -13.87 -11.03 2.73
N ARG A 192 -14.23 -12.17 3.32
CA ARG A 192 -14.95 -12.22 4.61
C ARG A 192 -14.19 -11.48 5.71
N LYS A 193 -12.88 -11.68 5.82
CA LYS A 193 -12.02 -11.00 6.80
C LYS A 193 -12.03 -9.49 6.60
N ASN A 194 -11.87 -9.01 5.37
CA ASN A 194 -11.84 -7.58 5.07
C ASN A 194 -13.21 -6.91 5.28
N VAL A 195 -14.30 -7.60 4.93
CA VAL A 195 -15.67 -7.18 5.25
C VAL A 195 -15.89 -7.11 6.76
N GLY A 196 -15.44 -8.11 7.53
CA GLY A 196 -15.53 -8.08 9.00
C GLY A 196 -14.74 -6.94 9.64
N ASN A 197 -13.56 -6.64 9.12
CA ASN A 197 -12.78 -5.50 9.60
C ASN A 197 -13.43 -4.15 9.27
N PHE A 198 -14.18 -4.06 8.17
CA PHE A 198 -14.93 -2.86 7.81
C PHE A 198 -16.16 -2.67 8.70
N LEU A 199 -16.93 -3.74 8.97
CA LEU A 199 -18.16 -3.67 9.75
C LEU A 199 -17.94 -3.47 11.25
N THR A 200 -16.80 -3.90 11.81
CA THR A 200 -16.51 -3.72 13.26
C THR A 200 -16.05 -2.31 13.63
N ARG A 201 -15.80 -1.43 12.65
CA ARG A 201 -15.33 -0.05 12.85
C ARG A 201 -16.42 1.01 12.69
N ASN A 202 -17.56 0.66 12.09
CA ASN A 202 -18.74 1.52 11.92
C ASN A 202 -19.83 1.09 12.90
#